data_AF-A0A4Z1T4A9-F1
#
_entry.id   AF-A0A4Z1T4A9-F1
#
_cell.length_a   1.000
_cell.length_b   1.000
_cell.length_c   1.000
_cell.angle_alpha   90.00
_cell.angle_beta   90.00
_cell.angle_gamma   90.00
#
_symmetry.space_group_name_H-M   'P 1'
#
loop_
_entity.id
_entity.type
_entity.pdbx_description
1 polymer ?
#
loop_
_entity_poly.entity_id
_entity_poly.type
_entity_poly.pdbx_seq_one_letter_code
_entity_poly.pdbx_strand_id
1 'polypeptide(L)'
;MHRSSSNSTQGRKKTIAINRQPYDFSSQASDSVVATMHPSVQRLRDEIQQGTATLPSIALELALAAFVKSVRQWFKHTVTQQFVIDLPKDSLNRWLFDMLSLSDPVENSPEFSSSNVKLIFRCPTTLLNNTEVIARELRQSIPARLRPSYSDNNRLIVDAKRYKGRCMTFLTAMRTRFGEIEAIKDDLSTLSLALEGFDPTILHPSIMEEKLRAVAGTCLQFVEKYLEEDFTTLCKQLVERVAAFETFYKELGYEDSDFTVTMKRGEHSCEFTLTSTKPFPEQLDRGERVLQLSTIHYHKLQTLYGRMSMAFDSSQSHLNQLVFILLRRYKTFMGSERFEGASFHAAAPEGVFTILRDMLNTRQECFASPFNCFFSQFCSAFPDLDAFFGSCGSFFDFDIAEGSLECGPPYTEECLDRTAEYLVRLLTKSQKPLMFVVFVPEWRTPPAKYHAILETSPFTLFHFCAPGGNHYYVCGNQFEPQCTLSVGAPMKDRDGRFYVVPHGTHVYFVCNPAGLEAYAQNSIEYLESVADAVLNRLMNPLGRPGIATVHARDYMTAYTYGEDPIDNDLEPNIKVQK
;
A
#
# COMPACT_ATOMS: atom_id res chain seq x y z
N MET A 1 59.32 -23.38 24.96
CA MET A 1 58.69 -22.35 24.09
C MET A 1 57.37 -22.89 23.55
N HIS A 2 56.37 -22.02 23.56
CA HIS A 2 54.92 -22.25 23.46
C HIS A 2 54.39 -23.40 22.57
N ARG A 3 53.53 -24.25 23.17
CA ARG A 3 52.35 -24.79 22.49
C ARG A 3 51.11 -24.32 23.27
N SER A 4 50.43 -23.32 22.73
CA SER A 4 49.11 -22.88 23.17
C SER A 4 48.04 -23.74 22.50
N SER A 5 47.27 -24.46 23.30
CA SER A 5 45.98 -25.03 22.94
C SER A 5 44.93 -23.93 22.85
N SER A 6 44.34 -23.72 21.67
CA SER A 6 43.11 -22.94 21.54
C SER A 6 41.98 -23.86 21.09
N ASN A 7 41.05 -24.09 22.02
CA ASN A 7 39.73 -24.63 21.75
C ASN A 7 38.98 -23.65 20.83
N SER A 8 38.62 -24.08 19.62
CA SER A 8 37.55 -23.46 18.84
C SER A 8 36.36 -24.39 18.80
N THR A 9 35.52 -24.32 19.83
CA THR A 9 34.12 -24.74 19.77
C THR A 9 33.41 -23.88 18.74
N GLN A 10 33.44 -24.33 17.49
CA GLN A 10 32.65 -23.79 16.40
C GLN A 10 31.19 -24.13 16.68
N GLY A 11 30.52 -23.22 17.39
CA GLY A 11 29.07 -23.27 17.55
C GLY A 11 28.43 -23.24 16.16
N ARG A 12 28.00 -24.41 15.68
CA ARG A 12 27.06 -24.52 14.56
C ARG A 12 25.84 -23.68 14.93
N LYS A 13 25.74 -22.46 14.39
CA LYS A 13 24.48 -21.73 14.33
C LYS A 13 23.50 -22.67 13.62
N LYS A 14 22.57 -23.28 14.38
CA LYS A 14 21.46 -24.04 13.81
C LYS A 14 20.66 -23.06 12.96
N THR A 15 20.86 -23.09 11.65
CA THR A 15 19.99 -22.43 10.68
C THR A 15 18.60 -23.01 10.87
N ILE A 16 17.67 -22.23 11.42
CA ILE A 16 16.26 -22.62 11.47
C ILE A 16 15.73 -22.47 10.05
N ALA A 17 15.80 -23.53 9.25
CA ALA A 17 15.22 -23.53 7.92
C ALA A 17 13.74 -23.09 8.02
N ILE A 18 13.36 -22.02 7.33
CA ILE A 18 11.94 -21.75 7.07
C ILE A 18 11.53 -22.76 6.00
N ASN A 19 11.24 -23.98 6.44
CA ASN A 19 10.73 -25.08 5.62
C ASN A 19 9.24 -24.94 5.28
N ARG A 20 8.64 -23.76 5.51
CA ARG A 20 7.20 -23.52 5.28
C ARG A 20 7.01 -22.58 4.10
N GLN A 21 6.16 -23.00 3.16
CA GLN A 21 5.73 -22.17 2.04
C GLN A 21 5.02 -20.93 2.60
N PRO A 22 5.28 -19.73 2.06
CA PRO A 22 4.69 -18.48 2.55
C PRO A 22 3.24 -18.26 2.07
N TYR A 23 2.59 -19.30 1.58
CA TYR A 23 1.25 -19.29 1.00
C TYR A 23 0.60 -20.65 1.23
N ASP A 24 -0.73 -20.69 1.14
CA ASP A 24 -1.50 -21.92 1.12
C ASP A 24 -2.58 -21.86 0.04
N PHE A 25 -2.39 -22.69 -0.98
CA PHE A 25 -3.32 -22.82 -2.11
C PHE A 25 -4.13 -24.12 -2.04
N SER A 26 -4.13 -24.83 -0.91
CA SER A 26 -4.80 -26.13 -0.77
C SER A 26 -6.32 -26.07 -0.96
N SER A 27 -6.97 -24.95 -0.60
CA SER A 27 -8.38 -24.71 -0.88
C SER A 27 -8.63 -24.56 -2.38
N GLN A 28 -9.56 -25.33 -2.96
CA GLN A 28 -9.99 -25.10 -4.33
C GLN A 28 -10.93 -23.89 -4.41
N ALA A 29 -10.99 -23.25 -5.58
CA ALA A 29 -11.90 -22.13 -5.80
C ALA A 29 -13.38 -22.52 -5.68
N SER A 30 -13.69 -23.81 -5.80
CA SER A 30 -15.03 -24.39 -5.59
C SER A 30 -15.40 -24.60 -4.13
N ASP A 31 -14.45 -24.48 -3.20
CA ASP A 31 -14.64 -24.83 -1.77
C ASP A 31 -15.07 -23.61 -0.92
N SER A 32 -15.13 -22.43 -1.53
CA SER A 32 -15.56 -21.16 -0.92
C SER A 32 -16.61 -20.50 -1.79
N VAL A 33 -17.58 -19.83 -1.16
CA VAL A 33 -18.55 -19.08 -1.94
C VAL A 33 -17.84 -17.89 -2.59
N VAL A 34 -17.86 -17.86 -3.91
CA VAL A 34 -17.15 -16.89 -4.74
C VAL A 34 -17.93 -15.58 -4.69
N ALA A 35 -17.31 -14.52 -4.20
CA ALA A 35 -17.77 -13.16 -4.42
C ALA A 35 -18.08 -12.97 -5.92
N THR A 36 -19.26 -12.47 -6.28
CA THR A 36 -19.58 -12.22 -7.69
C THR A 36 -18.58 -11.20 -8.24
N MET A 37 -17.70 -11.67 -9.11
CA MET A 37 -16.70 -10.83 -9.76
C MET A 37 -17.36 -9.81 -10.65
N HIS A 38 -16.68 -8.68 -10.88
CA HIS A 38 -17.10 -7.76 -11.93
C HIS A 38 -17.17 -8.51 -13.28
N PRO A 39 -18.23 -8.33 -14.10
CA PRO A 39 -18.41 -9.09 -15.34
C PRO A 39 -17.23 -9.00 -16.33
N SER A 40 -16.49 -7.88 -16.35
CA SER A 40 -15.29 -7.76 -17.18
C SER A 40 -14.15 -8.68 -16.73
N VAL A 41 -13.97 -8.86 -15.41
CA VAL A 41 -12.91 -9.72 -14.87
C VAL A 41 -13.29 -11.18 -15.01
N GLN A 42 -14.57 -11.51 -14.82
CA GLN A 42 -15.07 -12.86 -15.10
C GLN A 42 -14.82 -13.24 -16.56
N ARG A 43 -15.20 -12.37 -17.51
CA ARG A 43 -14.93 -12.58 -18.95
C ARG A 43 -13.44 -12.81 -19.23
N LEU A 44 -12.56 -11.95 -18.70
CA LEU A 44 -11.12 -12.12 -18.89
C LEU A 44 -10.63 -13.48 -18.35
N ARG A 45 -11.09 -13.90 -17.17
CA ARG A 45 -10.71 -15.20 -16.61
C ARG A 45 -11.21 -16.36 -17.46
N ASP A 46 -12.44 -16.27 -17.97
CA ASP A 46 -13.00 -17.27 -18.87
C ASP A 46 -12.19 -17.35 -20.18
N GLU A 47 -11.83 -16.19 -20.75
CA GLU A 47 -10.96 -16.09 -21.93
C GLU A 47 -9.56 -16.65 -21.67
N ILE A 48 -8.97 -16.40 -20.50
CA ILE A 48 -7.70 -17.00 -20.09
C ILE A 48 -7.86 -18.51 -20.05
N GLN A 49 -8.86 -19.04 -19.33
CA GLN A 49 -9.07 -20.47 -19.22
C GLN A 49 -9.36 -21.14 -20.57
N GLN A 50 -9.97 -20.43 -21.51
CA GLN A 50 -10.23 -20.92 -22.88
C GLN A 50 -9.04 -20.74 -23.83
N GLY A 51 -8.00 -20.01 -23.43
CA GLY A 51 -6.84 -19.70 -24.26
C GLY A 51 -7.11 -18.66 -25.35
N THR A 52 -8.19 -17.88 -25.21
CA THR A 52 -8.58 -16.83 -26.16
C THR A 52 -8.19 -15.43 -25.67
N ALA A 53 -7.75 -15.29 -24.43
CA ALA A 53 -7.30 -14.01 -23.88
C ALA A 53 -6.06 -13.49 -24.61
N THR A 54 -6.06 -12.20 -24.92
CA THR A 54 -4.86 -11.50 -25.39
C THR A 54 -3.83 -11.46 -24.28
N LEU A 55 -2.59 -11.88 -24.57
CA LEU A 55 -1.50 -11.79 -23.62
C LEU A 55 -1.11 -10.32 -23.36
N PRO A 56 -0.78 -9.96 -22.11
CA PRO A 56 -0.17 -8.67 -21.79
C PRO A 56 1.06 -8.38 -22.67
N SER A 57 1.08 -7.18 -23.26
CA SER A 57 2.15 -6.73 -24.17
C SER A 57 3.39 -6.31 -23.39
N ILE A 58 4.54 -6.85 -23.77
CA ILE A 58 5.83 -6.47 -23.20
C ILE A 58 6.29 -5.11 -23.72
N ALA A 59 6.00 -4.78 -24.99
CA ALA A 59 6.28 -3.48 -25.58
C ALA A 59 5.57 -2.36 -24.81
N LEU A 60 4.27 -2.54 -24.54
CA LEU A 60 3.47 -1.61 -23.76
C LEU A 60 4.02 -1.45 -22.34
N GLU A 61 4.37 -2.57 -21.69
CA GLU A 61 4.88 -2.55 -20.32
C GLU A 61 6.22 -1.80 -20.19
N LEU A 62 7.10 -1.93 -21.19
CA LEU A 62 8.37 -1.21 -21.22
C LEU A 62 8.19 0.27 -21.49
N ALA A 63 7.30 0.63 -22.40
CA ALA A 63 6.94 2.02 -22.63
C ALA A 63 6.36 2.65 -21.36
N LEU A 64 5.45 1.96 -20.67
CA LEU A 64 4.90 2.41 -19.40
C LEU A 64 6.00 2.62 -18.35
N ALA A 65 6.92 1.67 -18.21
CA ALA A 65 8.02 1.77 -17.26
C ALA A 65 8.91 3.00 -17.51
N ALA A 66 9.28 3.24 -18.78
CA ALA A 66 10.11 4.38 -19.16
C ALA A 66 9.36 5.71 -18.93
N PHE A 67 8.08 5.73 -19.27
CA PHE A 67 7.22 6.89 -19.14
C PHE A 67 6.94 7.27 -17.68
N VAL A 68 6.53 6.32 -16.83
CA VAL A 68 6.29 6.60 -15.40
C VAL A 68 7.57 7.07 -14.72
N LYS A 69 8.74 6.50 -15.09
CA LYS A 69 10.03 6.97 -14.58
C LYS A 69 10.33 8.40 -15.01
N SER A 70 10.04 8.79 -16.24
CA SER A 70 10.21 10.17 -16.72
C SER A 70 9.26 11.15 -16.00
N VAL A 71 8.00 10.75 -15.77
CA VAL A 71 7.02 11.53 -15.00
C VAL A 71 7.49 11.75 -13.56
N ARG A 72 7.99 10.69 -12.88
CA ARG A 72 8.57 10.79 -11.52
C ARG A 72 9.76 11.75 -11.47
N GLN A 73 10.68 11.63 -12.43
CA GLN A 73 11.87 12.49 -12.51
C GLN A 73 11.49 13.95 -12.72
N TRP A 74 10.59 14.22 -13.66
CA TRP A 74 10.07 15.56 -13.90
C TRP A 74 9.38 16.12 -12.65
N PHE A 75 8.46 15.36 -12.04
CA PHE A 75 7.70 15.82 -10.88
C PHE A 75 8.63 16.19 -9.71
N LYS A 76 9.59 15.32 -9.39
CA LYS A 76 10.61 15.57 -8.36
C LYS A 76 11.42 16.82 -8.67
N HIS A 77 11.88 16.98 -9.91
CA HIS A 77 12.70 18.12 -10.33
C HIS A 77 11.91 19.44 -10.24
N THR A 78 10.73 19.48 -10.83
CA THR A 78 9.87 20.68 -10.87
C THR A 78 9.43 21.09 -9.47
N VAL A 79 9.00 20.16 -8.63
CA VAL A 79 8.62 20.48 -7.24
C VAL A 79 9.81 21.02 -6.45
N THR A 80 10.98 20.40 -6.57
CA THR A 80 12.20 20.83 -5.85
C THR A 80 12.60 22.24 -6.27
N GLN A 81 12.48 22.57 -7.57
CA GLN A 81 12.81 23.90 -8.08
C GLN A 81 11.79 24.97 -7.71
N GLN A 82 10.49 24.67 -7.85
CA GLN A 82 9.42 25.66 -7.65
C GLN A 82 9.14 25.93 -6.17
N PHE A 83 9.12 24.89 -5.33
CA PHE A 83 8.72 25.00 -3.93
C PHE A 83 9.89 24.89 -2.95
N VAL A 84 11.10 24.58 -3.44
CA VAL A 84 12.33 24.49 -2.63
C VAL A 84 12.20 23.46 -1.50
N ILE A 85 11.47 22.38 -1.77
CA ILE A 85 11.25 21.26 -0.84
C ILE A 85 11.92 19.98 -1.31
N ASP A 86 12.35 19.15 -0.36
CA ASP A 86 12.65 17.74 -0.64
C ASP A 86 11.32 16.98 -0.67
N LEU A 87 10.83 16.67 -1.86
CA LEU A 87 9.63 15.87 -2.02
C LEU A 87 9.83 14.47 -1.37
N PRO A 88 8.90 14.01 -0.51
CA PRO A 88 8.90 12.62 -0.05
C PRO A 88 8.91 11.65 -1.23
N LYS A 89 9.72 10.60 -1.13
CA LYS A 89 9.87 9.57 -2.20
C LYS A 89 8.52 8.99 -2.66
N ASP A 90 7.58 8.94 -1.73
CA ASP A 90 6.31 8.26 -1.86
C ASP A 90 5.14 9.16 -2.25
N SER A 91 5.37 10.46 -2.50
CA SER A 91 4.27 11.40 -2.78
C SER A 91 3.52 11.06 -4.06
N LEU A 92 4.22 10.69 -5.14
CA LEU A 92 3.53 10.24 -6.37
C LEU A 92 2.88 8.87 -6.17
N ASN A 93 3.48 7.97 -5.36
CA ASN A 93 2.90 6.66 -5.06
C ASN A 93 1.53 6.81 -4.41
N ARG A 94 1.37 7.71 -3.43
CA ARG A 94 0.06 7.93 -2.78
C ARG A 94 -1.02 8.31 -3.78
N TRP A 95 -0.69 9.20 -4.72
CA TRP A 95 -1.61 9.57 -5.80
C TRP A 95 -1.94 8.38 -6.71
N LEU A 96 -0.94 7.58 -7.12
CA LEU A 96 -1.18 6.37 -7.91
C LEU A 96 -2.05 5.35 -7.17
N PHE A 97 -1.86 5.17 -5.86
CA PHE A 97 -2.72 4.32 -5.03
C PHE A 97 -4.15 4.83 -5.00
N ASP A 98 -4.35 6.15 -4.83
CA ASP A 98 -5.69 6.72 -4.87
C ASP A 98 -6.36 6.43 -6.22
N MET A 99 -5.67 6.69 -7.34
CA MET A 99 -6.19 6.38 -8.69
C MET A 99 -6.59 4.90 -8.84
N LEU A 100 -5.80 3.97 -8.31
CA LEU A 100 -6.12 2.54 -8.40
C LEU A 100 -7.28 2.10 -7.51
N SER A 101 -7.55 2.86 -6.45
CA SER A 101 -8.60 2.59 -5.47
C SER A 101 -9.96 3.22 -5.80
N LEU A 102 -10.04 4.01 -6.88
CA LEU A 102 -11.31 4.50 -7.41
C LEU A 102 -12.03 3.40 -8.20
N SER A 103 -13.32 3.17 -7.90
CA SER A 103 -14.21 2.38 -8.77
C SER A 103 -14.45 3.16 -10.06
N ASP A 104 -14.48 2.46 -11.21
CA ASP A 104 -14.90 3.12 -12.44
C ASP A 104 -16.35 3.62 -12.30
N PRO A 105 -16.69 4.83 -12.78
CA PRO A 105 -18.08 5.21 -12.90
C PRO A 105 -18.78 4.18 -13.80
N VAL A 106 -19.81 3.55 -13.26
CA VAL A 106 -20.69 2.64 -13.99
C VAL A 106 -21.43 3.48 -15.05
N GLU A 107 -20.85 3.60 -16.23
CA GLU A 107 -21.58 4.08 -17.40
C GLU A 107 -21.40 3.09 -18.55
N ASN A 108 -22.56 2.76 -19.13
CA ASN A 108 -22.80 1.87 -20.24
C ASN A 108 -22.00 2.23 -21.51
N SER A 109 -20.67 2.10 -21.48
CA SER A 109 -19.88 2.07 -22.70
C SER A 109 -19.76 0.61 -23.16
N PRO A 110 -20.40 0.23 -24.28
CA PRO A 110 -20.19 -1.07 -24.92
C PRO A 110 -18.76 -1.23 -25.45
N GLU A 111 -17.99 -0.13 -25.47
CA GLU A 111 -16.60 -0.09 -25.90
C GLU A 111 -15.68 -0.34 -24.71
N PHE A 112 -15.77 -1.54 -24.14
CA PHE A 112 -14.56 -2.20 -23.63
C PHE A 112 -13.70 -2.57 -24.85
N SER A 113 -13.20 -1.54 -25.54
CA SER A 113 -12.23 -1.71 -26.61
C SER A 113 -10.99 -2.33 -25.98
N SER A 114 -10.56 -3.44 -26.56
CA SER A 114 -9.32 -4.18 -26.27
C SER A 114 -8.03 -3.33 -26.38
N SER A 115 -8.14 -2.01 -26.57
CA SER A 115 -7.04 -1.05 -26.68
C SER A 115 -6.75 -0.22 -25.41
N ASN A 116 -7.62 -0.21 -24.40
CA ASN A 116 -7.43 0.63 -23.20
C ASN A 116 -7.13 -0.21 -21.97
N VAL A 117 -5.91 -0.73 -21.92
CA VAL A 117 -5.39 -1.40 -20.72
C VAL A 117 -5.37 -0.37 -19.58
N LYS A 118 -6.17 -0.64 -18.55
CA LYS A 118 -6.15 0.07 -17.26
C LYS A 118 -4.83 -0.26 -16.55
N LEU A 119 -3.75 0.40 -16.96
CA LEU A 119 -2.39 0.17 -16.46
C LEU A 119 -2.23 0.74 -15.04
N ILE A 120 -1.38 1.76 -14.87
CA ILE A 120 -1.07 2.36 -13.57
C ILE A 120 -1.98 3.57 -13.25
N PHE A 121 -2.42 4.30 -14.27
CA PHE A 121 -3.22 5.51 -14.12
C PHE A 121 -4.72 5.22 -14.32
N ARG A 122 -5.26 4.18 -13.65
CA ARG A 122 -6.68 3.77 -13.78
C ARG A 122 -7.61 4.98 -13.95
N CYS A 123 -8.53 4.88 -14.91
CA CYS A 123 -9.68 5.78 -15.17
C CYS A 123 -9.46 6.99 -16.12
N PRO A 124 -10.55 7.55 -16.71
CA PRO A 124 -10.53 8.50 -17.84
C PRO A 124 -9.86 9.83 -17.49
N THR A 125 -9.51 10.62 -18.51
CA THR A 125 -8.88 11.95 -18.40
C THR A 125 -9.53 12.86 -17.35
N THR A 126 -10.83 12.72 -17.11
CA THR A 126 -11.58 13.44 -16.07
C THR A 126 -11.12 13.14 -14.64
N LEU A 127 -10.65 11.92 -14.36
CA LEU A 127 -10.11 11.52 -13.06
C LEU A 127 -8.62 11.82 -12.91
N LEU A 128 -7.88 11.88 -14.02
CA LEU A 128 -6.54 12.49 -14.01
C LEU A 128 -6.61 13.94 -13.51
N ASN A 129 -7.69 14.68 -13.83
CA ASN A 129 -7.92 16.04 -13.31
C ASN A 129 -8.21 16.11 -11.80
N ASN A 130 -8.41 14.98 -11.09
CA ASN A 130 -8.57 14.96 -9.64
C ASN A 130 -7.20 14.92 -8.95
N THR A 131 -6.63 16.11 -8.78
CA THR A 131 -5.29 16.30 -8.23
C THR A 131 -5.30 16.64 -6.74
N GLU A 132 -6.43 16.50 -6.04
CA GLU A 132 -6.53 16.94 -4.65
C GLU A 132 -5.61 16.16 -3.71
N VAL A 133 -5.46 14.84 -3.94
CA VAL A 133 -4.52 14.01 -3.16
C VAL A 133 -3.09 14.49 -3.30
N ILE A 134 -2.64 14.76 -4.53
CA ILE A 134 -1.26 15.21 -4.77
C ILE A 134 -1.06 16.66 -4.33
N ALA A 135 -2.04 17.54 -4.52
CA ALA A 135 -2.01 18.92 -4.03
C ALA A 135 -1.92 18.96 -2.50
N ARG A 136 -2.74 18.16 -1.80
CA ARG A 136 -2.70 18.01 -0.35
C ARG A 136 -1.36 17.48 0.14
N GLU A 137 -0.79 16.46 -0.51
CA GLU A 137 0.54 15.94 -0.16
C GLU A 137 1.64 17.01 -0.34
N LEU A 138 1.54 17.85 -1.38
CA LEU A 138 2.46 18.97 -1.59
C LEU A 138 2.31 20.05 -0.51
N ARG A 139 1.07 20.48 -0.20
CA ARG A 139 0.77 21.43 0.87
C ARG A 139 1.36 20.98 2.21
N GLN A 140 1.13 19.73 2.59
CA GLN A 140 1.62 19.14 3.84
C GLN A 140 3.14 18.90 3.86
N SER A 141 3.80 18.95 2.70
CA SER A 141 5.25 18.77 2.59
C SER A 141 6.03 20.08 2.67
N ILE A 142 5.36 21.24 2.74
CA ILE A 142 6.02 22.55 2.85
C ILE A 142 6.10 23.00 4.32
N PRO A 143 7.27 23.49 4.78
CA PRO A 143 8.58 23.52 4.09
C PRO A 143 9.31 22.18 4.15
N ALA A 144 8.84 21.26 5.00
CA ALA A 144 9.23 19.85 5.04
C ALA A 144 8.19 19.06 5.86
N ARG A 145 7.87 17.82 5.48
CA ARG A 145 7.00 16.96 6.29
C ARG A 145 7.76 16.49 7.53
N LEU A 146 7.31 16.89 8.72
CA LEU A 146 7.83 16.36 9.97
C LEU A 146 6.83 15.37 10.56
N ARG A 147 7.28 14.14 10.85
CA ARG A 147 6.47 13.11 11.54
C ARG A 147 6.95 13.00 12.99
N PRO A 148 6.25 13.61 13.95
CA PRO A 148 6.58 13.49 15.36
C PRO A 148 6.05 12.15 15.86
N SER A 149 6.82 11.08 15.68
CA SER A 149 6.55 9.85 16.42
C SER A 149 7.83 9.06 16.55
N TYR A 150 8.64 9.45 17.53
CA TYR A 150 9.70 8.61 18.03
C TYR A 150 9.67 8.67 19.54
N SER A 151 9.71 7.50 20.18
CA SER A 151 10.10 7.36 21.59
C SER A 151 11.57 7.73 21.84
N ASP A 152 12.31 8.10 20.78
CA ASP A 152 13.71 8.49 20.79
C ASP A 152 13.89 10.01 20.64
N ASN A 153 14.16 10.66 21.78
CA ASN A 153 14.43 12.10 21.86
C ASN A 153 15.63 12.54 21.00
N ASN A 154 16.63 11.69 20.77
CA ASN A 154 17.79 12.07 19.96
C ASN A 154 17.42 12.19 18.49
N ARG A 155 16.57 11.27 18.00
CA ARG A 155 16.06 11.32 16.63
C ARG A 155 15.18 12.54 16.40
N LEU A 156 14.31 12.87 17.36
CA LEU A 156 13.49 14.07 17.32
C LEU A 156 14.35 15.34 17.14
N ILE A 157 15.43 15.49 17.92
CA ILE A 157 16.33 16.65 17.82
C ILE A 157 17.02 16.72 16.46
N VAL A 158 17.49 15.58 15.92
CA VAL A 158 18.14 15.53 14.60
C VAL A 158 17.16 15.92 13.49
N ASP A 159 15.95 15.38 13.50
CA ASP A 159 14.92 15.68 12.50
C ASP A 159 14.45 17.13 12.62
N ALA A 160 14.32 17.66 13.84
CA ALA A 160 13.97 19.06 14.08
C ALA A 160 15.05 20.05 13.59
N LYS A 161 16.34 19.73 13.77
CA LYS A 161 17.44 20.53 13.20
C LYS A 161 17.39 20.55 11.66
N ARG A 162 17.14 19.39 11.06
CA ARG A 162 16.97 19.28 9.60
C ARG A 162 15.77 20.11 9.12
N TYR A 163 14.66 20.06 9.84
CA TYR A 163 13.47 20.85 9.59
C TYR A 163 13.76 22.36 9.63
N LYS A 164 14.44 22.86 10.68
CA LYS A 164 14.83 24.29 10.77
C LYS A 164 15.64 24.74 9.54
N GLY A 165 16.62 23.94 9.10
CA GLY A 165 17.38 24.27 7.90
C GLY A 165 16.50 24.41 6.65
N ARG A 166 15.48 23.56 6.50
CA ARG A 166 14.52 23.62 5.40
C ARG A 166 13.59 24.83 5.51
N CYS A 167 13.09 25.12 6.72
CA CYS A 167 12.33 26.33 7.00
C CYS A 167 13.08 27.60 6.59
N MET A 168 14.36 27.72 6.94
CA MET A 168 15.16 28.90 6.56
C MET A 168 15.40 28.98 5.05
N THR A 169 15.58 27.84 4.39
CA THR A 169 15.73 27.79 2.92
C THR A 169 14.43 28.25 2.24
N PHE A 170 13.29 27.74 2.71
CA PHE A 170 11.97 28.14 2.23
C PHE A 170 11.70 29.63 2.48
N LEU A 171 11.95 30.14 3.69
CA LEU A 171 11.77 31.56 4.03
C LEU A 171 12.62 32.47 3.12
N THR A 172 13.87 32.09 2.84
CA THR A 172 14.73 32.84 1.93
C THR A 172 14.13 32.89 0.53
N ALA A 173 13.64 31.76 0.02
CA ALA A 173 12.98 31.70 -1.28
C ALA A 173 11.70 32.56 -1.33
N MET A 174 10.87 32.52 -0.28
CA MET A 174 9.65 33.34 -0.19
C MET A 174 9.97 34.84 -0.10
N ARG A 175 11.02 35.23 0.65
CA ARG A 175 11.52 36.62 0.68
C ARG A 175 11.99 37.07 -0.70
N THR A 176 12.74 36.25 -1.41
CA THR A 176 13.18 36.56 -2.77
C THR A 176 12.01 36.70 -3.74
N ARG A 177 10.99 35.86 -3.61
CA ARG A 177 9.83 35.85 -4.51
C ARG A 177 8.83 36.97 -4.24
N PHE A 178 8.53 37.24 -2.97
CA PHE A 178 7.40 38.10 -2.57
C PHE A 178 7.81 39.37 -1.80
N GLY A 179 9.09 39.55 -1.44
CA GLY A 179 9.54 40.61 -0.53
C GLY A 179 9.27 42.05 -0.99
N GLU A 180 9.15 42.26 -2.30
CA GLU A 180 8.84 43.57 -2.89
C GLU A 180 7.32 43.85 -2.98
N ILE A 181 6.46 42.87 -2.69
CA ILE A 181 5.00 43.00 -2.83
C ILE A 181 4.40 43.49 -1.51
N GLU A 182 3.98 44.75 -1.50
CA GLU A 182 3.47 45.44 -0.29
C GLU A 182 2.35 44.65 0.41
N ALA A 183 1.39 44.11 -0.34
CA ALA A 183 0.26 43.36 0.19
C ALA A 183 0.62 42.03 0.88
N ILE A 184 1.87 41.57 0.76
CA ILE A 184 2.36 40.30 1.33
C ILE A 184 3.33 40.53 2.49
N LYS A 185 3.84 41.75 2.68
CA LYS A 185 4.91 42.05 3.66
C LYS A 185 4.54 41.67 5.10
N ASP A 186 3.31 41.90 5.51
CA ASP A 186 2.85 41.57 6.87
C ASP A 186 2.79 40.06 7.10
N ASP A 187 2.26 39.31 6.14
CA ASP A 187 2.18 37.84 6.21
C ASP A 187 3.56 37.20 6.10
N LEU A 188 4.45 37.75 5.27
CA LEU A 188 5.85 37.32 5.18
C LEU A 188 6.63 37.61 6.48
N SER A 189 6.32 38.72 7.16
CA SER A 189 6.89 39.04 8.47
C SER A 189 6.38 38.08 9.54
N THR A 190 5.10 37.73 9.50
CA THR A 190 4.48 36.72 10.38
C THR A 190 5.13 35.34 10.18
N LEU A 191 5.29 34.91 8.93
CA LEU A 191 6.00 33.67 8.57
C LEU A 191 7.45 33.69 9.06
N SER A 192 8.14 34.81 8.88
CA SER A 192 9.52 35.01 9.35
C SER A 192 9.63 34.80 10.86
N LEU A 193 8.78 35.49 11.63
CA LEU A 193 8.77 35.39 13.09
C LEU A 193 8.51 33.95 13.56
N ALA A 194 7.58 33.24 12.91
CA ALA A 194 7.28 31.86 13.25
C ALA A 194 8.48 30.93 12.98
N LEU A 195 9.09 31.01 11.80
CA LEU A 195 10.20 30.12 11.41
C LEU A 195 11.50 30.43 12.15
N GLU A 196 11.83 31.71 12.35
CA GLU A 196 13.02 32.15 13.09
C GLU A 196 12.88 31.86 14.59
N GLY A 197 11.66 31.94 15.13
CA GLY A 197 11.34 31.61 16.52
C GLY A 197 11.44 30.11 16.85
N PHE A 198 11.51 29.23 15.84
CA PHE A 198 11.71 27.81 16.04
C PHE A 198 13.21 27.47 16.14
N ASP A 199 13.69 27.23 17.36
CA ASP A 199 15.06 26.79 17.61
C ASP A 199 15.14 25.46 18.38
N PRO A 200 15.37 24.33 17.68
CA PRO A 200 15.43 23.01 18.29
C PRO A 200 16.70 22.78 19.13
N THR A 201 17.63 23.75 19.19
CA THR A 201 18.80 23.69 20.08
C THR A 201 18.50 24.13 21.52
N ILE A 202 17.44 24.92 21.70
CA ILE A 202 17.02 25.48 23.00
C ILE A 202 15.65 24.96 23.44
N LEU A 203 14.80 24.51 22.51
CA LEU A 203 13.48 23.97 22.83
C LEU A 203 13.59 22.62 23.51
N HIS A 204 12.92 22.48 24.66
CA HIS A 204 12.76 21.19 25.32
C HIS A 204 11.90 20.24 24.46
N PRO A 205 12.21 18.93 24.39
CA PRO A 205 11.45 17.96 23.59
C PRO A 205 9.93 17.99 23.83
N SER A 206 9.49 18.21 25.07
CA SER A 206 8.06 18.25 25.43
C SER A 206 7.29 19.43 24.84
N ILE A 207 7.96 20.51 24.43
CA ILE A 207 7.34 21.72 23.83
C ILE A 207 7.60 21.74 22.32
N MET A 208 8.57 20.97 21.85
CA MET A 208 9.01 20.96 20.45
C MET A 208 7.86 20.61 19.50
N GLU A 209 7.05 19.61 19.85
CA GLU A 209 5.93 19.17 19.02
C GLU A 209 4.83 20.24 18.88
N GLU A 210 4.45 20.90 19.98
CA GLU A 210 3.46 21.98 19.96
C GLU A 210 3.95 23.16 19.10
N LYS A 211 5.22 23.56 19.27
CA LYS A 211 5.83 24.63 18.47
C LYS A 211 5.92 24.25 17.00
N LEU A 212 6.29 23.02 16.68
CA LEU A 212 6.31 22.50 15.32
C LEU A 212 4.92 22.57 14.67
N ARG A 213 3.86 22.20 15.40
CA ARG A 213 2.48 22.27 14.92
C ARG A 213 2.06 23.70 14.62
N ALA A 214 2.40 24.64 15.51
CA ALA A 214 2.12 26.07 15.29
C ALA A 214 2.84 26.61 14.04
N VAL A 215 4.13 26.31 13.90
CA VAL A 215 4.93 26.71 12.73
C VAL A 215 4.38 26.11 11.44
N ALA A 216 4.03 24.82 11.45
CA ALA A 216 3.42 24.15 10.31
C ALA A 216 2.08 24.79 9.92
N GLY A 217 1.26 25.18 10.90
CA GLY A 217 0.02 25.93 10.67
C GLY A 217 0.26 27.28 9.99
N THR A 218 1.23 28.07 10.46
CA THR A 218 1.60 29.34 9.82
C THR A 218 2.13 29.14 8.40
N CYS A 219 2.95 28.10 8.16
CA CYS A 219 3.40 27.76 6.81
C CYS A 219 2.23 27.38 5.91
N LEU A 220 1.31 26.54 6.38
CA LEU A 220 0.16 26.09 5.61
C LEU A 220 -0.74 27.27 5.21
N GLN A 221 -1.04 28.18 6.14
CA GLN A 221 -1.81 29.39 5.84
C GLN A 221 -1.15 30.26 4.76
N PHE A 222 0.17 30.45 4.84
CA PHE A 222 0.92 31.19 3.83
C PHE A 222 0.87 30.49 2.46
N VAL A 223 1.05 29.16 2.46
CA VAL A 223 1.02 28.32 1.26
C VAL A 223 -0.34 28.37 0.58
N GLU A 224 -1.43 28.19 1.33
CA GLU A 224 -2.81 28.26 0.81
C GLU A 224 -3.14 29.64 0.24
N LYS A 225 -2.60 30.71 0.83
CA LYS A 225 -2.86 32.08 0.37
C LYS A 225 -2.07 32.47 -0.89
N TYR A 226 -0.83 32.00 -1.03
CA TYR A 226 0.10 32.54 -2.02
C TYR A 226 0.67 31.54 -3.03
N LEU A 227 0.53 30.23 -2.80
CA LEU A 227 1.09 29.17 -3.65
C LEU A 227 0.03 28.24 -4.27
N GLU A 228 -1.26 28.46 -3.98
CA GLU A 228 -2.34 27.58 -4.47
C GLU A 228 -2.46 27.56 -6.01
N GLU A 229 -2.25 28.71 -6.65
CA GLU A 229 -2.20 28.80 -8.12
C GLU A 229 -1.01 28.02 -8.71
N ASP A 230 0.12 28.00 -8.01
CA ASP A 230 1.29 27.21 -8.42
C ASP A 230 0.99 25.71 -8.34
N PHE A 231 0.33 25.24 -7.27
CA PHE A 231 -0.08 23.83 -7.18
C PHE A 231 -1.08 23.46 -8.26
N THR A 232 -2.07 24.32 -8.50
CA THR A 232 -3.06 24.10 -9.57
C THR A 232 -2.36 23.97 -10.92
N THR A 233 -1.40 24.85 -11.20
CA THR A 233 -0.61 24.83 -12.43
C THR A 233 0.26 23.56 -12.53
N LEU A 234 0.96 23.18 -11.46
CA LEU A 234 1.78 21.97 -11.42
C LEU A 234 0.92 20.71 -11.64
N CYS A 235 -0.23 20.65 -10.98
CA CYS A 235 -1.17 19.55 -11.09
C CYS A 235 -1.68 19.40 -12.52
N LYS A 236 -2.06 20.51 -13.17
CA LYS A 236 -2.44 20.51 -14.59
C LYS A 236 -1.31 19.99 -15.49
N GLN A 237 -0.07 20.43 -15.26
CA GLN A 237 1.09 19.94 -16.01
C GLN A 237 1.34 18.44 -15.80
N LEU A 238 1.13 17.93 -14.58
CA LEU A 238 1.23 16.49 -14.30
C LEU A 238 0.20 15.70 -15.11
N VAL A 239 -1.04 16.19 -15.17
CA VAL A 239 -2.13 15.56 -15.95
C VAL A 239 -1.84 15.57 -17.45
N GLU A 240 -1.46 16.72 -17.99
CA GLU A 240 -1.08 16.85 -19.40
C GLU A 240 0.05 15.90 -19.77
N ARG A 241 1.03 15.73 -18.87
CA ARG A 241 2.12 14.78 -19.06
C ARG A 241 1.62 13.35 -19.08
N VAL A 242 0.80 12.93 -18.12
CA VAL A 242 0.27 11.57 -18.06
C VAL A 242 -0.61 11.26 -19.28
N ALA A 243 -1.39 12.23 -19.76
CA ALA A 243 -2.22 12.11 -20.96
C ALA A 243 -1.39 11.88 -22.24
N ALA A 244 -0.10 12.25 -22.25
CA ALA A 244 0.78 12.06 -23.40
C ALA A 244 1.30 10.61 -23.57
N PHE A 245 0.89 9.67 -22.70
CA PHE A 245 1.37 8.29 -22.74
C PHE A 245 1.13 7.59 -24.08
N GLU A 246 -0.07 7.72 -24.66
CA GLU A 246 -0.39 7.04 -25.92
C GLU A 246 0.48 7.54 -27.08
N THR A 247 0.72 8.85 -27.14
CA THR A 247 1.61 9.46 -28.13
C THR A 247 3.04 8.96 -27.94
N PHE A 248 3.53 8.99 -26.70
CA PHE A 248 4.85 8.45 -26.36
C PHE A 248 5.02 6.98 -26.76
N TYR A 249 4.01 6.14 -26.51
CA TYR A 249 4.03 4.73 -26.89
C TYR A 249 4.08 4.54 -28.42
N LYS A 250 3.26 5.30 -29.15
CA LYS A 250 3.25 5.27 -30.63
C LYS A 250 4.60 5.71 -31.23
N GLU A 251 5.23 6.73 -30.65
CA GLU A 251 6.52 7.24 -31.11
C GLU A 251 7.68 6.24 -30.92
N LEU A 252 7.62 5.40 -29.87
CA LEU A 252 8.61 4.33 -29.69
C LEU A 252 8.56 3.28 -30.81
N GLY A 253 7.40 3.10 -31.45
CA GLY A 253 7.22 2.13 -32.52
C GLY A 253 7.60 0.71 -32.13
N TYR A 254 7.38 0.34 -30.87
CA TYR A 254 7.71 -0.97 -30.32
C TYR A 254 6.64 -2.00 -30.62
N GLU A 255 7.07 -3.22 -30.93
CA GLU A 255 6.23 -4.40 -31.09
C GLU A 255 6.72 -5.50 -30.13
N ASP A 256 5.82 -6.39 -29.70
CA ASP A 256 6.20 -7.45 -28.76
C ASP A 256 7.31 -8.36 -29.32
N SER A 257 7.34 -8.57 -30.65
CA SER A 257 8.38 -9.34 -31.33
C SER A 257 9.78 -8.71 -31.27
N ASP A 258 9.88 -7.43 -30.94
CA ASP A 258 11.18 -6.78 -30.73
C ASP A 258 11.87 -7.30 -29.47
N PHE A 259 11.12 -7.90 -28.54
CA PHE A 259 11.58 -8.24 -27.20
C PHE A 259 11.60 -9.74 -26.96
N THR A 260 12.57 -10.20 -26.17
CA THR A 260 12.64 -11.58 -25.73
C THR A 260 13.05 -11.64 -24.26
N VAL A 261 12.31 -12.43 -23.48
CA VAL A 261 12.61 -12.68 -22.07
C VAL A 261 13.29 -14.03 -21.94
N THR A 262 14.46 -14.03 -21.31
CA THR A 262 15.16 -15.26 -20.92
C THR A 262 15.20 -15.36 -19.39
N MET A 263 15.06 -16.58 -18.86
CA MET A 263 15.12 -16.83 -17.42
C MET A 263 16.26 -17.78 -17.10
N LYS A 264 17.09 -17.40 -16.11
CA LYS A 264 18.13 -18.24 -15.52
C LYS A 264 17.75 -18.56 -14.08
N ARG A 265 17.61 -19.85 -13.78
CA ARG A 265 17.31 -20.33 -12.43
C ARG A 265 18.59 -20.62 -11.67
N GLY A 266 18.77 -19.95 -10.53
CA GLY A 266 19.75 -20.27 -9.50
C GLY A 266 19.12 -21.06 -8.35
N GLU A 267 19.90 -21.26 -7.28
CA GLU A 267 19.45 -22.00 -6.09
C GLU A 267 18.35 -21.25 -5.31
N HIS A 268 18.53 -19.94 -5.11
CA HIS A 268 17.62 -19.11 -4.30
C HIS A 268 16.99 -17.95 -5.08
N SER A 269 17.43 -17.70 -6.31
CA SER A 269 16.90 -16.65 -7.18
C SER A 269 16.69 -17.13 -8.62
N CYS A 270 15.67 -16.58 -9.26
CA CYS A 270 15.46 -16.61 -10.70
C CYS A 270 15.77 -15.23 -11.25
N GLU A 271 16.63 -15.15 -12.27
CA GLU A 271 16.96 -13.92 -12.98
C GLU A 271 16.29 -13.90 -14.34
N PHE A 272 15.55 -12.83 -14.63
CA PHE A 272 14.90 -12.59 -15.90
C PHE A 272 15.64 -11.48 -16.64
N THR A 273 16.14 -11.79 -17.83
CA THR A 273 16.85 -10.86 -18.69
C THR A 273 16.04 -10.57 -19.94
N LEU A 274 15.78 -9.28 -20.16
CA LEU A 274 15.16 -8.77 -21.36
C LEU A 274 16.20 -8.41 -22.41
N THR A 275 16.07 -8.95 -23.60
CA THR A 275 16.81 -8.56 -24.80
C THR A 275 15.88 -7.91 -25.82
N SER A 276 16.42 -7.01 -26.62
CA SER A 276 15.65 -6.27 -27.63
C SER A 276 16.43 -6.18 -28.95
N THR A 277 15.72 -6.25 -30.07
CA THR A 277 16.27 -5.94 -31.42
C THR A 277 16.35 -4.43 -31.65
N LYS A 278 15.53 -3.64 -30.95
CA LYS A 278 15.52 -2.17 -30.97
C LYS A 278 16.26 -1.58 -29.75
N PRO A 279 16.78 -0.34 -29.84
CA PRO A 279 17.33 0.37 -28.69
C PRO A 279 16.26 0.55 -27.61
N PHE A 280 16.64 0.34 -26.35
CA PHE A 280 15.77 0.63 -25.19
C PHE A 280 15.66 2.15 -24.98
N PRO A 281 14.57 2.63 -24.34
CA PRO A 281 14.46 4.02 -23.92
C PRO A 281 15.58 4.36 -22.93
N GLU A 282 16.09 5.58 -22.96
CA GLU A 282 17.21 6.03 -22.11
C GLU A 282 16.93 5.87 -20.62
N GLN A 283 15.65 5.92 -20.22
CA GLN A 283 15.21 5.75 -18.83
C GLN A 283 15.39 4.31 -18.32
N LEU A 284 15.49 3.32 -19.21
CA LEU A 284 15.63 1.90 -18.87
C LEU A 284 17.10 1.47 -18.85
N ASP A 285 17.77 1.70 -17.71
CA ASP A 285 19.13 1.22 -17.46
C ASP A 285 19.20 -0.33 -17.35
N ARG A 286 20.39 -0.88 -17.10
CA ARG A 286 20.58 -2.33 -17.00
C ARG A 286 19.77 -2.97 -15.86
N GLY A 287 19.64 -2.30 -14.71
CA GLY A 287 18.84 -2.76 -13.58
C GLY A 287 17.34 -2.70 -13.86
N GLU A 288 16.92 -1.96 -14.90
CA GLU A 288 15.57 -2.01 -15.45
C GLU A 288 15.36 -3.10 -16.50
N ARG A 289 16.41 -3.81 -16.94
CA ARG A 289 16.32 -4.89 -17.93
C ARG A 289 16.54 -6.27 -17.35
N VAL A 290 17.14 -6.33 -16.17
CA VAL A 290 17.40 -7.55 -15.42
C VAL A 290 16.61 -7.50 -14.13
N LEU A 291 15.66 -8.41 -13.98
CA LEU A 291 14.79 -8.50 -12.80
C LEU A 291 15.02 -9.82 -12.07
N GLN A 292 14.88 -9.79 -10.75
CA GLN A 292 15.12 -10.95 -9.91
C GLN A 292 13.89 -11.28 -9.06
N LEU A 293 13.69 -12.57 -8.85
CA LEU A 293 12.62 -13.14 -8.03
C LEU A 293 13.19 -14.29 -7.22
N SER A 294 12.79 -14.46 -5.96
CA SER A 294 13.17 -15.66 -5.20
C SER A 294 12.62 -16.93 -5.84
N THR A 295 13.32 -18.05 -5.73
CA THR A 295 12.87 -19.34 -6.29
C THR A 295 11.54 -19.80 -5.69
N ILE A 296 11.30 -19.51 -4.40
CA ILE A 296 10.03 -19.80 -3.72
C ILE A 296 8.87 -19.05 -4.36
N HIS A 297 9.03 -17.75 -4.65
CA HIS A 297 7.97 -16.97 -5.29
C HIS A 297 7.84 -17.29 -6.78
N TYR A 298 8.91 -17.70 -7.47
CA TYR A 298 8.77 -18.25 -8.82
C TYR A 298 7.87 -19.49 -8.82
N HIS A 299 8.09 -20.42 -7.88
CA HIS A 299 7.25 -21.61 -7.76
C HIS A 299 5.80 -21.29 -7.38
N LYS A 300 5.59 -20.27 -6.54
CA LYS A 300 4.27 -19.72 -6.22
C LYS A 300 3.53 -19.26 -7.49
N LEU A 301 4.16 -18.38 -8.27
CA LEU A 301 3.59 -17.85 -9.51
C LEU A 301 3.38 -18.96 -10.54
N GLN A 302 4.29 -19.92 -10.61
CA GLN A 302 4.14 -21.10 -11.46
C GLN A 302 2.89 -21.91 -11.11
N THR A 303 2.62 -22.08 -9.81
CA THR A 303 1.44 -22.80 -9.32
C THR A 303 0.15 -22.04 -9.61
N LEU A 304 0.13 -20.73 -9.38
CA LEU A 304 -1.01 -19.86 -9.68
C LEU A 304 -1.32 -19.84 -11.18
N TYR A 305 -0.30 -19.63 -12.02
CA TYR A 305 -0.43 -19.64 -13.47
C TYR A 305 -0.94 -20.98 -13.99
N GLY A 306 -0.35 -22.09 -13.54
CA GLY A 306 -0.76 -23.42 -13.97
C GLY A 306 -2.24 -23.74 -13.69
N ARG A 307 -2.85 -23.15 -12.65
CA ARG A 307 -4.29 -23.30 -12.38
C ARG A 307 -5.17 -22.55 -13.40
N MET A 308 -4.69 -21.42 -13.91
CA MET A 308 -5.43 -20.59 -14.86
C MET A 308 -5.17 -21.00 -16.31
N SER A 309 -3.97 -21.53 -16.61
CA SER A 309 -3.52 -21.78 -17.97
C SER A 309 -3.59 -23.22 -18.43
N MET A 310 -4.03 -24.16 -17.57
CA MET A 310 -3.93 -25.60 -17.82
C MET A 310 -4.50 -26.04 -19.17
N ALA A 311 -5.59 -25.43 -19.61
CA ALA A 311 -6.27 -25.80 -20.84
C ALA A 311 -5.59 -25.31 -22.13
N PHE A 312 -4.79 -24.24 -22.08
CA PHE A 312 -4.20 -23.62 -23.29
C PHE A 312 -2.68 -23.54 -23.30
N ASP A 313 -2.04 -23.49 -22.13
CA ASP A 313 -0.58 -23.39 -21.99
C ASP A 313 -0.09 -24.37 -20.92
N SER A 314 -0.29 -25.66 -21.19
CA SER A 314 0.13 -26.76 -20.31
C SER A 314 1.65 -26.88 -20.19
N SER A 315 2.39 -26.45 -21.22
CA SER A 315 3.86 -26.38 -21.21
C SER A 315 4.40 -25.13 -20.49
N GLN A 316 3.51 -24.20 -20.13
CA GLN A 316 3.82 -22.92 -19.49
C GLN A 316 4.82 -22.06 -20.28
N SER A 317 4.72 -22.07 -21.61
CA SER A 317 5.63 -21.33 -22.50
C SER A 317 5.57 -19.82 -22.29
N HIS A 318 4.43 -19.27 -21.85
CA HIS A 318 4.29 -17.82 -21.64
C HIS A 318 4.65 -17.38 -20.21
N LEU A 319 4.84 -18.31 -19.27
CA LEU A 319 5.04 -18.00 -17.85
C LEU A 319 6.18 -17.00 -17.63
N ASN A 320 7.33 -17.21 -18.25
CA ASN A 320 8.50 -16.37 -18.00
C ASN A 320 8.31 -14.92 -18.48
N GLN A 321 7.62 -14.74 -19.62
CA GLN A 321 7.28 -13.41 -20.12
C GLN A 321 6.28 -12.73 -19.19
N LEU A 322 5.22 -13.44 -18.77
CA LEU A 322 4.22 -12.89 -17.85
C LEU A 322 4.81 -12.55 -16.48
N VAL A 323 5.71 -13.37 -15.94
CA VAL A 323 6.41 -13.07 -14.69
C VAL A 323 7.30 -11.84 -14.83
N PHE A 324 7.98 -11.67 -15.98
CA PHE A 324 8.76 -10.45 -16.22
C PHE A 324 7.86 -9.21 -16.28
N ILE A 325 6.75 -9.27 -17.02
CA ILE A 325 5.77 -8.18 -17.12
C ILE A 325 5.19 -7.87 -15.72
N LEU A 326 4.88 -8.89 -14.93
CA LEU A 326 4.39 -8.75 -13.55
C LEU A 326 5.40 -8.03 -12.65
N LEU A 327 6.65 -8.50 -12.62
CA LEU A 327 7.73 -7.85 -11.87
C LEU A 327 7.92 -6.40 -12.34
N ARG A 328 7.83 -6.16 -13.65
CA ARG A 328 7.96 -4.83 -14.24
C ARG A 328 6.83 -3.91 -13.80
N ARG A 329 5.57 -4.34 -13.90
CA ARG A 329 4.39 -3.56 -13.53
C ARG A 329 4.46 -3.10 -12.08
N TYR A 330 4.68 -4.04 -11.16
CA TYR A 330 4.77 -3.73 -9.73
C TYR A 330 5.99 -2.86 -9.41
N LYS A 331 7.13 -3.05 -10.08
CA LYS A 331 8.29 -2.16 -9.93
C LYS A 331 7.99 -0.75 -10.45
N THR A 332 7.36 -0.61 -11.61
CA THR A 332 6.96 0.68 -12.17
C THR A 332 5.98 1.41 -11.25
N PHE A 333 5.02 0.68 -10.67
CA PHE A 333 4.05 1.21 -9.75
C PHE A 333 4.67 1.68 -8.42
N MET A 334 5.54 0.86 -7.82
CA MET A 334 6.15 1.17 -6.52
C MET A 334 7.27 2.22 -6.61
N GLY A 335 7.97 2.25 -7.75
CA GLY A 335 9.08 3.18 -8.02
C GLY A 335 10.44 2.48 -8.13
N SER A 336 11.43 3.23 -8.60
CA SER A 336 12.79 2.73 -8.88
C SER A 336 13.77 2.99 -7.74
N GLU A 337 13.46 3.85 -6.77
CA GLU A 337 14.34 4.08 -5.63
C GLU A 337 14.23 2.94 -4.60
N ARG A 338 15.33 2.66 -3.89
CA ARG A 338 15.35 1.63 -2.84
C ARG A 338 14.27 1.93 -1.79
N PHE A 339 13.40 0.94 -1.55
CA PHE A 339 12.25 0.97 -0.62
C PHE A 339 11.12 1.94 -0.99
N GLU A 340 11.15 2.59 -2.17
CA GLU A 340 10.01 3.38 -2.67
C GLU A 340 8.78 2.47 -2.82
N GLY A 341 7.62 2.92 -2.35
CA GLY A 341 6.38 2.16 -2.43
C GLY A 341 6.26 0.99 -1.43
N ALA A 342 7.37 0.42 -0.97
CA ALA A 342 7.40 -0.83 -0.19
C ALA A 342 6.68 -0.76 1.17
N SER A 343 6.44 0.45 1.68
CA SER A 343 5.77 0.69 2.97
C SER A 343 4.26 0.87 2.87
N PHE A 344 3.69 0.96 1.66
CA PHE A 344 2.26 1.18 1.48
C PHE A 344 1.43 -0.07 1.66
N HIS A 345 1.99 -1.27 1.50
CA HIS A 345 1.22 -2.49 1.62
C HIS A 345 2.09 -3.61 2.17
N ALA A 346 1.86 -3.94 3.44
CA ALA A 346 2.53 -5.02 4.15
C ALA A 346 1.51 -6.11 4.50
N ALA A 347 1.96 -7.37 4.55
CA ALA A 347 1.09 -8.50 4.83
C ALA A 347 1.22 -8.94 6.29
N ALA A 348 0.13 -9.43 6.88
CA ALA A 348 0.17 -10.13 8.14
C ALA A 348 1.05 -11.41 8.03
N PRO A 349 1.64 -11.90 9.13
CA PRO A 349 2.36 -13.18 9.12
C PRO A 349 1.47 -14.36 8.68
N GLU A 350 2.05 -15.39 8.05
CA GLU A 350 1.29 -16.56 7.55
C GLU A 350 0.49 -17.28 8.63
N GLY A 351 1.01 -17.27 9.86
CA GLY A 351 0.32 -17.86 11.00
C GLY A 351 -1.00 -17.15 11.29
N VAL A 352 -1.11 -15.84 11.00
CA VAL A 352 -2.37 -15.10 11.13
C VAL A 352 -3.37 -15.63 10.12
N PHE A 353 -3.00 -15.70 8.84
CA PHE A 353 -3.87 -16.26 7.80
C PHE A 353 -4.28 -17.71 8.08
N THR A 354 -3.37 -18.53 8.65
CA THR A 354 -3.69 -19.90 9.10
C THR A 354 -4.78 -19.89 10.17
N ILE A 355 -4.67 -19.01 11.17
CA ILE A 355 -5.68 -18.85 12.22
C ILE A 355 -7.03 -18.40 11.63
N LEU A 356 -7.02 -17.40 10.75
CA LEU A 356 -8.25 -16.91 10.10
C LEU A 356 -8.91 -18.01 9.26
N ARG A 357 -8.11 -18.78 8.50
CA ARG A 357 -8.58 -19.93 7.72
C ARG A 357 -9.23 -20.99 8.59
N ASP A 358 -8.59 -21.35 9.71
CA ASP A 358 -8.98 -22.48 10.54
C ASP A 358 -10.12 -22.14 11.51
N MET A 359 -10.14 -20.92 12.05
CA MET A 359 -11.12 -20.51 13.06
C MET A 359 -12.29 -19.72 12.50
N LEU A 360 -12.12 -18.96 11.41
CA LEU A 360 -13.16 -18.12 10.82
C LEU A 360 -13.54 -18.51 9.39
N ASN A 361 -13.01 -19.63 8.89
CA ASN A 361 -13.20 -20.07 7.51
C ASN A 361 -12.83 -19.00 6.48
N THR A 362 -11.85 -18.15 6.77
CA THR A 362 -11.38 -17.13 5.83
C THR A 362 -10.72 -17.78 4.61
N ARG A 363 -11.05 -17.32 3.40
CA ARG A 363 -10.60 -17.96 2.14
C ARG A 363 -10.11 -16.99 1.07
N GLN A 364 -10.26 -15.68 1.29
CA GLN A 364 -9.94 -14.66 0.30
C GLN A 364 -9.33 -13.43 0.96
N GLU A 365 -8.36 -12.83 0.27
CA GLU A 365 -7.79 -11.52 0.61
C GLU A 365 -8.48 -10.42 -0.21
N CYS A 366 -8.94 -9.37 0.47
CA CYS A 366 -9.51 -8.19 -0.18
C CYS A 366 -8.44 -7.35 -0.87
N PHE A 367 -7.19 -7.39 -0.43
CA PHE A 367 -6.11 -6.62 -1.04
C PHE A 367 -4.83 -7.45 -1.05
N ALA A 368 -4.38 -7.85 -2.22
CA ALA A 368 -3.13 -8.56 -2.39
C ALA A 368 -2.54 -8.32 -3.80
N SER A 369 -1.56 -9.13 -4.13
CA SER A 369 -0.88 -9.27 -5.41
C SER A 369 -0.50 -10.75 -5.57
N PRO A 370 -0.19 -11.20 -6.79
CA PRO A 370 0.36 -12.54 -6.98
C PRO A 370 1.65 -12.79 -6.16
N PHE A 371 2.38 -11.72 -5.80
CA PHE A 371 3.58 -11.80 -4.98
C PHE A 371 3.28 -12.05 -3.50
N ASN A 372 2.34 -11.33 -2.89
CA ASN A 372 2.11 -11.38 -1.44
C ASN A 372 0.90 -12.22 -1.00
N CYS A 373 0.05 -12.70 -1.92
CA CYS A 373 -1.15 -13.45 -1.54
C CYS A 373 -0.86 -14.72 -0.72
N PHE A 374 -1.60 -14.95 0.35
CA PHE A 374 -1.57 -16.19 1.10
C PHE A 374 -2.52 -17.22 0.48
N PHE A 375 -3.75 -16.81 0.19
CA PHE A 375 -4.77 -17.62 -0.47
C PHE A 375 -4.65 -17.56 -1.99
N SER A 376 -5.20 -18.57 -2.68
CA SER A 376 -5.28 -18.55 -4.15
C SER A 376 -6.39 -17.65 -4.71
N GLN A 377 -7.30 -17.17 -3.85
CA GLN A 377 -8.32 -16.19 -4.18
C GLN A 377 -7.94 -14.86 -3.52
N PHE A 378 -7.75 -13.83 -4.31
CA PHE A 378 -7.40 -12.51 -3.83
C PHE A 378 -7.79 -11.44 -4.83
N CYS A 379 -8.11 -10.25 -4.35
CA CYS A 379 -8.25 -9.07 -5.19
C CYS A 379 -6.90 -8.36 -5.33
N SER A 380 -6.67 -7.69 -6.46
CA SER A 380 -5.41 -6.98 -6.73
C SER A 380 -5.63 -5.75 -7.60
N ALA A 381 -4.56 -4.96 -7.75
CA ALA A 381 -4.63 -3.66 -8.42
C ALA A 381 -4.66 -3.76 -9.96
N PHE A 382 -4.06 -4.79 -10.56
CA PHE A 382 -3.85 -4.89 -12.02
C PHE A 382 -4.53 -6.14 -12.61
N PRO A 383 -5.87 -6.15 -12.75
CA PRO A 383 -6.60 -7.34 -13.22
C PRO A 383 -6.23 -7.78 -14.63
N ASP A 384 -5.77 -6.86 -15.50
CA ASP A 384 -5.31 -7.15 -16.86
C ASP A 384 -4.18 -8.19 -16.89
N LEU A 385 -3.37 -8.22 -15.83
CA LEU A 385 -2.19 -9.07 -15.72
C LEU A 385 -2.32 -10.09 -14.58
N ASP A 386 -2.81 -9.66 -13.43
CA ASP A 386 -2.85 -10.48 -12.23
C ASP A 386 -3.89 -11.61 -12.32
N ALA A 387 -4.88 -11.49 -13.22
CA ALA A 387 -5.87 -12.55 -13.47
C ALA A 387 -5.21 -13.84 -13.99
N PHE A 388 -4.10 -13.74 -14.75
CA PHE A 388 -3.29 -14.89 -15.16
C PHE A 388 -2.67 -15.63 -13.98
N PHE A 389 -2.60 -15.00 -12.80
CA PHE A 389 -2.11 -15.58 -11.55
C PHE A 389 -3.20 -15.70 -10.49
N GLY A 390 -4.47 -15.73 -10.89
CA GLY A 390 -5.59 -16.02 -9.99
C GLY A 390 -6.28 -14.82 -9.37
N SER A 391 -5.86 -13.58 -9.68
CA SER A 391 -6.55 -12.39 -9.18
C SER A 391 -8.02 -12.37 -9.59
N CYS A 392 -8.83 -11.86 -8.68
CA CYS A 392 -10.27 -11.75 -8.78
C CYS A 392 -10.71 -10.35 -9.29
N GLY A 393 -9.80 -9.38 -9.39
CA GLY A 393 -10.12 -7.99 -9.74
C GLY A 393 -9.80 -6.98 -8.64
N SER A 394 -10.23 -5.72 -8.83
CA SER A 394 -10.16 -4.69 -7.77
C SER A 394 -11.19 -4.99 -6.70
N PHE A 395 -10.83 -4.88 -5.41
CA PHE A 395 -11.79 -5.05 -4.31
C PHE A 395 -13.05 -4.18 -4.48
N PHE A 396 -12.87 -2.95 -4.93
CA PHE A 396 -13.97 -1.99 -5.08
C PHE A 396 -14.91 -2.29 -6.26
N ASP A 397 -14.61 -3.27 -7.09
CA ASP A 397 -15.42 -3.67 -8.26
C ASP A 397 -16.29 -4.91 -7.98
N PHE A 398 -16.26 -5.47 -6.76
CA PHE A 398 -17.04 -6.65 -6.41
C PHE A 398 -18.44 -6.30 -5.92
N ASP A 399 -19.33 -7.30 -5.99
CA ASP A 399 -20.53 -7.34 -5.17
C ASP A 399 -20.43 -8.57 -4.26
N ILE A 400 -19.61 -8.44 -3.21
CA ILE A 400 -19.38 -9.53 -2.25
C ILE A 400 -20.64 -9.70 -1.41
N ALA A 401 -21.44 -10.71 -1.75
CA ALA A 401 -22.65 -11.02 -1.00
C ALA A 401 -22.37 -11.93 0.20
N GLU A 402 -21.35 -12.79 0.17
CA GLU A 402 -21.11 -13.76 1.24
C GLU A 402 -19.63 -14.18 1.29
N GLY A 403 -19.20 -14.71 2.44
CA GLY A 403 -17.84 -15.16 2.66
C GLY A 403 -17.22 -14.60 3.95
N SER A 404 -16.07 -15.17 4.32
CA SER A 404 -15.17 -14.66 5.35
C SER A 404 -13.85 -14.25 4.69
N LEU A 405 -13.49 -12.97 4.82
CA LEU A 405 -12.38 -12.36 4.08
C LEU A 405 -11.40 -11.65 5.01
N GLU A 406 -10.12 -11.72 4.67
CA GLU A 406 -9.10 -10.85 5.25
C GLU A 406 -9.08 -9.53 4.47
N CYS A 407 -8.92 -8.41 5.17
CA CYS A 407 -8.92 -7.08 4.57
C CYS A 407 -7.76 -6.23 5.11
N GLY A 408 -6.60 -6.28 4.45
CA GLY A 408 -5.45 -5.40 4.70
C GLY A 408 -5.25 -4.35 3.60
N PRO A 409 -6.03 -3.25 3.54
CA PRO A 409 -5.91 -2.23 2.50
C PRO A 409 -4.54 -1.51 2.50
N PRO A 410 -4.09 -0.99 1.34
CA PRO A 410 -2.92 -0.11 1.28
C PRO A 410 -3.03 1.10 2.21
N TYR A 411 -1.89 1.51 2.79
CA TYR A 411 -1.76 2.59 3.77
C TYR A 411 -1.78 3.97 3.10
N THR A 412 -2.91 4.29 2.50
CA THR A 412 -3.32 5.64 2.10
C THR A 412 -4.65 5.95 2.76
N GLU A 413 -4.82 7.14 3.36
CA GLU A 413 -6.08 7.49 4.05
C GLU A 413 -7.27 7.36 3.10
N GLU A 414 -7.10 7.73 1.84
CA GLU A 414 -8.13 7.67 0.81
C GLU A 414 -8.60 6.24 0.54
N CYS A 415 -7.68 5.28 0.46
CA CYS A 415 -8.02 3.86 0.27
C CYS A 415 -8.61 3.26 1.55
N LEU A 416 -8.08 3.61 2.72
CA LEU A 416 -8.56 3.15 4.02
C LEU A 416 -10.00 3.62 4.29
N ASP A 417 -10.27 4.91 4.07
CA ASP A 417 -11.59 5.52 4.24
C ASP A 417 -12.61 4.87 3.30
N ARG A 418 -12.26 4.75 2.01
CA ARG A 418 -13.11 4.09 1.02
C ARG A 418 -13.37 2.63 1.36
N THR A 419 -12.38 1.93 1.90
CA THR A 419 -12.52 0.55 2.36
C THR A 419 -13.54 0.47 3.48
N ALA A 420 -13.44 1.31 4.51
CA ALA A 420 -14.38 1.31 5.62
C ALA A 420 -15.83 1.59 5.15
N GLU A 421 -16.03 2.61 4.32
CA GLU A 421 -17.35 2.92 3.74
C GLU A 421 -17.90 1.75 2.92
N TYR A 422 -17.06 1.11 2.12
CA TYR A 422 -17.45 0.02 1.25
C TYR A 422 -17.80 -1.25 2.02
N LEU A 423 -17.06 -1.58 3.09
CA LEU A 423 -17.37 -2.70 3.97
C LEU A 423 -18.74 -2.54 4.63
N VAL A 424 -19.03 -1.37 5.21
CA VAL A 424 -20.33 -1.06 5.81
C VAL A 424 -21.45 -1.19 4.77
N ARG A 425 -21.23 -0.70 3.54
CA ARG A 425 -22.20 -0.84 2.44
C ARG A 425 -22.49 -2.31 2.10
N LEU A 426 -21.45 -3.14 1.94
CA LEU A 426 -21.61 -4.57 1.62
C LEU A 426 -22.38 -5.31 2.72
N LEU A 427 -22.01 -5.08 3.98
CA LEU A 427 -22.65 -5.70 5.15
C LEU A 427 -24.10 -5.26 5.34
N THR A 428 -24.41 -4.00 5.04
CA THR A 428 -25.79 -3.48 5.08
C THR A 428 -26.65 -4.11 3.98
N LYS A 429 -26.08 -4.29 2.78
CA LYS A 429 -26.80 -4.81 1.62
C LYS A 429 -27.03 -6.32 1.71
N SER A 430 -26.07 -7.08 2.24
CA SER A 430 -26.15 -8.54 2.24
C SER A 430 -26.97 -9.13 3.40
N GLN A 431 -27.86 -10.06 3.05
CA GLN A 431 -28.55 -10.94 4.00
C GLN A 431 -27.88 -12.32 4.14
N LYS A 432 -26.84 -12.60 3.35
CA LYS A 432 -26.08 -13.85 3.41
C LYS A 432 -24.91 -13.73 4.40
N PRO A 433 -24.32 -14.84 4.86
CA PRO A 433 -23.21 -14.79 5.81
C PRO A 433 -22.00 -14.02 5.27
N LEU A 434 -21.66 -12.89 5.89
CA LEU A 434 -20.56 -12.04 5.45
C LEU A 434 -19.74 -11.51 6.64
N MET A 435 -18.42 -11.70 6.56
CA MET A 435 -17.45 -11.30 7.58
C MET A 435 -16.16 -10.78 6.95
N PHE A 436 -15.60 -9.74 7.57
CA PHE A 436 -14.29 -9.19 7.26
C PHE A 436 -13.45 -9.06 8.53
N VAL A 437 -12.20 -9.50 8.45
CA VAL A 437 -11.18 -9.21 9.47
C VAL A 437 -10.24 -8.14 8.90
N VAL A 438 -10.38 -6.92 9.40
CA VAL A 438 -9.79 -5.72 8.81
C VAL A 438 -8.54 -5.32 9.58
N PHE A 439 -7.42 -5.18 8.88
CA PHE A 439 -6.12 -4.77 9.45
C PHE A 439 -5.77 -3.37 8.93
N VAL A 440 -5.79 -2.37 9.82
CA VAL A 440 -5.50 -0.97 9.46
C VAL A 440 -4.48 -0.36 10.43
N PRO A 441 -3.67 0.61 10.00
CA PRO A 441 -2.75 1.28 10.92
C PRO A 441 -3.52 2.07 12.00
N GLU A 442 -2.92 2.29 13.16
CA GLU A 442 -3.51 3.13 14.22
C GLU A 442 -3.17 4.61 13.98
N TRP A 443 -3.91 5.30 13.10
CA TRP A 443 -3.70 6.71 12.79
C TRP A 443 -4.72 7.61 13.51
N ARG A 444 -4.34 8.07 14.71
CA ARG A 444 -5.20 8.89 15.60
C ARG A 444 -4.82 10.37 15.69
N THR A 445 -3.73 10.80 15.06
CA THR A 445 -3.23 12.18 15.20
C THR A 445 -2.90 12.79 13.83
N PRO A 446 -3.86 13.48 13.17
CA PRO A 446 -5.28 13.55 13.52
C PRO A 446 -6.01 12.21 13.30
N PRO A 447 -7.19 11.99 13.91
CA PRO A 447 -7.94 10.75 13.75
C PRO A 447 -8.35 10.54 12.30
N ALA A 448 -7.94 9.41 11.72
CA ALA A 448 -8.36 9.04 10.38
C ALA A 448 -9.84 8.62 10.36
N LYS A 449 -10.54 8.96 9.28
CA LYS A 449 -12.00 8.79 9.16
C LYS A 449 -12.43 7.33 9.20
N TYR A 450 -11.64 6.40 8.64
CA TYR A 450 -11.94 4.96 8.70
C TYR A 450 -12.11 4.42 10.12
N HIS A 451 -11.37 4.92 11.12
CA HIS A 451 -11.56 4.52 12.52
C HIS A 451 -12.99 4.88 12.98
N ALA A 452 -13.48 6.06 12.60
CA ALA A 452 -14.80 6.53 13.02
C ALA A 452 -15.90 5.66 12.42
N ILE A 453 -15.77 5.35 11.14
CA ILE A 453 -16.71 4.50 10.42
C ILE A 453 -16.75 3.09 11.02
N LEU A 454 -15.58 2.48 11.26
CA LEU A 454 -15.51 1.11 11.76
C LEU A 454 -15.95 1.01 13.22
N GLU A 455 -15.60 1.96 14.08
CA GLU A 455 -15.93 1.93 15.51
C GLU A 455 -17.41 2.21 15.79
N THR A 456 -18.04 3.06 14.98
CA THR A 456 -19.48 3.37 15.11
C THR A 456 -20.36 2.41 14.33
N SER A 457 -19.78 1.55 13.50
CA SER A 457 -20.53 0.56 12.71
C SER A 457 -21.18 -0.48 13.63
N PRO A 458 -22.49 -0.77 13.46
CA PRO A 458 -23.17 -1.84 14.20
C PRO A 458 -22.68 -3.24 13.83
N PHE A 459 -21.89 -3.35 12.75
CA PHE A 459 -21.31 -4.63 12.31
C PHE A 459 -19.97 -4.94 12.97
N THR A 460 -19.34 -3.98 13.65
CA THR A 460 -18.09 -4.22 14.36
C THR A 460 -18.40 -4.85 15.71
N LEU A 461 -18.10 -6.14 15.85
CA LEU A 461 -18.46 -6.92 17.03
C LEU A 461 -17.34 -7.02 18.06
N PHE A 462 -16.09 -7.00 17.59
CA PHE A 462 -14.89 -7.02 18.42
C PHE A 462 -13.74 -6.33 17.70
N HIS A 463 -12.83 -5.72 18.44
CA HIS A 463 -11.64 -5.10 17.88
C HIS A 463 -10.53 -5.00 18.92
N PHE A 464 -9.27 -4.89 18.48
CA PHE A 464 -8.13 -4.62 19.35
C PHE A 464 -7.03 -3.88 18.58
N CYS A 465 -6.12 -3.21 19.29
CA CYS A 465 -4.96 -2.55 18.69
C CYS A 465 -3.66 -3.25 19.10
N ALA A 466 -3.03 -3.94 18.15
CA ALA A 466 -1.70 -4.51 18.35
C ALA A 466 -0.68 -3.37 18.56
N PRO A 467 0.06 -3.36 19.68
CA PRO A 467 0.90 -2.22 20.05
C PRO A 467 2.07 -2.02 19.08
N GLY A 468 2.29 -0.78 18.65
CA GLY A 468 3.44 -0.39 17.84
C GLY A 468 4.77 -0.71 18.54
N GLY A 469 5.76 -1.14 17.77
CA GLY A 469 7.07 -1.57 18.29
C GLY A 469 7.10 -2.99 18.88
N ASN A 470 5.94 -3.65 19.00
CA ASN A 470 5.79 -4.92 19.70
C ASN A 470 5.18 -6.04 18.84
N HIS A 471 4.88 -5.78 17.57
CA HIS A 471 4.34 -6.77 16.63
C HIS A 471 4.99 -6.69 15.25
N TYR A 472 4.80 -7.73 14.44
CA TYR A 472 5.53 -7.96 13.21
C TYR A 472 4.61 -8.11 12.00
N TYR A 473 5.09 -7.58 10.87
CA TYR A 473 4.51 -7.78 9.54
C TYR A 473 5.56 -8.37 8.59
N VAL A 474 5.11 -8.95 7.48
CA VAL A 474 5.96 -9.38 6.38
C VAL A 474 6.21 -8.20 5.44
N CYS A 475 7.46 -8.03 5.01
CA CYS A 475 7.82 -6.91 4.14
C CYS A 475 7.12 -6.98 2.77
N GLY A 476 6.75 -5.82 2.21
CA GLY A 476 6.09 -5.74 0.89
C GLY A 476 6.96 -6.26 -0.26
N ASN A 477 8.28 -6.24 -0.11
CA ASN A 477 9.26 -6.77 -1.07
C ASN A 477 9.67 -8.24 -0.78
N GLN A 478 8.84 -9.01 -0.08
CA GLN A 478 9.13 -10.41 0.30
C GLN A 478 9.47 -11.34 -0.87
N PHE A 479 9.10 -10.97 -2.09
CA PHE A 479 9.39 -11.72 -3.30
C PHE A 479 10.86 -11.61 -3.76
N GLU A 480 11.57 -10.58 -3.32
CA GLU A 480 12.97 -10.36 -3.66
C GLU A 480 13.88 -11.42 -3.00
N PRO A 481 14.93 -11.89 -3.70
CA PRO A 481 15.83 -12.93 -3.16
C PRO A 481 16.41 -12.60 -1.78
N GLN A 482 16.86 -11.36 -1.57
CA GLN A 482 17.45 -10.90 -0.30
C GLN A 482 16.51 -11.05 0.90
N CYS A 483 15.20 -10.83 0.70
CA CYS A 483 14.20 -10.92 1.76
C CYS A 483 13.93 -12.36 2.19
N THR A 484 14.16 -13.34 1.31
CA THR A 484 13.98 -14.76 1.62
C THR A 484 15.18 -15.40 2.32
N LEU A 485 16.38 -14.82 2.15
CA LEU A 485 17.62 -15.32 2.75
C LEU A 485 17.79 -14.91 4.22
N SER A 486 17.07 -13.89 4.68
CA SER A 486 17.17 -13.33 6.03
C SER A 486 16.31 -14.10 7.04
N VAL A 487 16.72 -15.35 7.24
CA VAL A 487 16.11 -16.28 8.18
C VAL A 487 16.37 -15.83 9.63
N GLY A 488 15.34 -15.28 10.28
CA GLY A 488 15.27 -15.17 11.74
C GLY A 488 15.99 -14.00 12.42
N ALA A 489 16.47 -12.99 11.69
CA ALA A 489 17.10 -11.81 12.31
C ALA A 489 16.07 -11.00 13.13
N PRO A 490 16.27 -10.81 14.45
CA PRO A 490 15.56 -9.78 15.19
C PRO A 490 16.13 -8.41 14.79
N MET A 491 15.38 -7.66 13.97
CA MET A 491 15.37 -6.20 13.74
C MET A 491 16.65 -5.38 13.50
N LYS A 492 17.86 -5.84 13.85
CA LYS A 492 19.07 -5.04 13.64
C LYS A 492 19.60 -5.14 12.21
N ASP A 493 19.20 -6.16 11.45
CA ASP A 493 19.56 -6.32 10.04
C ASP A 493 18.41 -5.88 9.13
N ARG A 494 18.67 -4.89 8.26
CA ARG A 494 17.70 -4.22 7.38
C ARG A 494 17.10 -5.08 6.28
N ASP A 495 17.51 -6.34 6.17
CA ASP A 495 17.21 -7.21 5.03
C ASP A 495 16.29 -8.39 5.40
N GLY A 496 15.65 -8.36 6.58
CA GLY A 496 14.70 -9.34 7.14
C GLY A 496 13.35 -9.50 6.42
N ARG A 497 12.82 -10.74 6.33
CA ARG A 497 11.44 -11.02 5.87
C ARG A 497 10.36 -10.40 6.76
N PHE A 498 10.56 -10.47 8.07
CA PHE A 498 9.68 -9.89 9.06
C PHE A 498 10.28 -8.59 9.58
N TYR A 499 9.46 -7.56 9.73
CA TYR A 499 9.86 -6.30 10.35
C TYR A 499 8.88 -5.96 11.47
N VAL A 500 9.36 -5.23 12.48
CA VAL A 500 8.48 -4.72 13.52
C VAL A 500 7.82 -3.45 13.03
N VAL A 501 6.51 -3.40 13.16
CA VAL A 501 5.71 -2.26 12.76
C VAL A 501 5.90 -1.15 13.79
N PRO A 502 6.33 0.06 13.39
CA PRO A 502 6.61 1.14 14.34
C PRO A 502 5.33 1.75 14.93
N HIS A 503 4.23 1.74 14.18
CA HIS A 503 2.91 2.19 14.62
C HIS A 503 2.05 1.01 15.09
N GLY A 504 0.95 1.30 15.80
CA GLY A 504 -0.05 0.29 16.11
C GLY A 504 -0.74 -0.23 14.85
N THR A 505 -1.32 -1.42 14.94
CA THR A 505 -2.21 -1.99 13.93
C THR A 505 -3.52 -2.33 14.62
N HIS A 506 -4.60 -1.70 14.17
CA HIS A 506 -5.94 -2.03 14.60
C HIS A 506 -6.50 -3.20 13.81
N VAL A 507 -7.10 -4.15 14.51
CA VAL A 507 -7.78 -5.30 13.94
C VAL A 507 -9.25 -5.23 14.29
N TYR A 508 -10.12 -5.09 13.29
CA TYR A 508 -11.57 -5.05 13.45
C TYR A 508 -12.20 -6.34 12.93
N PHE A 509 -13.07 -6.96 13.72
CA PHE A 509 -13.92 -8.07 13.30
C PHE A 509 -15.30 -7.51 12.95
N VAL A 510 -15.56 -7.38 11.65
CA VAL A 510 -16.74 -6.72 11.11
C VAL A 510 -17.61 -7.74 10.39
N CYS A 511 -18.82 -8.01 10.86
CA CYS A 511 -19.70 -9.02 10.26
C CYS A 511 -21.19 -8.72 10.47
N ASN A 512 -22.01 -9.24 9.56
CA ASN A 512 -23.47 -9.19 9.69
C ASN A 512 -23.95 -10.38 10.57
N PRO A 513 -25.22 -10.37 11.05
CA PRO A 513 -25.73 -11.44 11.92
C PRO A 513 -25.57 -12.85 11.34
N ALA A 514 -25.82 -13.02 10.03
CA ALA A 514 -25.63 -14.31 9.36
C ALA A 514 -24.15 -14.75 9.33
N GLY A 515 -23.22 -13.81 9.19
CA GLY A 515 -21.78 -14.06 9.23
C GLY A 515 -21.29 -14.44 10.62
N LEU A 516 -21.84 -13.80 11.66
CA LEU A 516 -21.56 -14.17 13.05
C LEU A 516 -21.99 -15.61 13.36
N GLU A 517 -23.19 -16.00 12.90
CA GLU A 517 -23.68 -17.37 13.04
C GLU A 517 -22.79 -18.38 12.29
N ALA A 518 -22.49 -18.10 11.01
CA ALA A 518 -21.79 -19.04 10.15
C ALA A 518 -20.29 -19.19 10.45
N TYR A 519 -19.61 -18.10 10.83
CA TYR A 519 -18.15 -18.06 10.93
C TYR A 519 -17.63 -17.90 12.35
N ALA A 520 -18.47 -17.44 13.29
CA ALA A 520 -18.06 -17.16 14.67
C ALA A 520 -18.94 -17.86 15.71
N GLN A 521 -19.60 -18.96 15.33
CA GLN A 521 -20.39 -19.80 16.25
C GLN A 521 -21.46 -19.02 17.03
N ASN A 522 -21.94 -17.91 16.46
CA ASN A 522 -22.85 -16.98 17.10
C ASN A 522 -22.37 -16.46 18.49
N SER A 523 -21.06 -16.33 18.70
CA SER A 523 -20.46 -15.97 19.99
C SER A 523 -19.36 -14.91 19.85
N ILE A 524 -19.47 -13.85 20.66
CA ILE A 524 -18.44 -12.81 20.78
C ILE A 524 -17.22 -13.37 21.52
N GLU A 525 -17.41 -14.25 22.50
CA GLU A 525 -16.31 -14.90 23.23
C GLU A 525 -15.47 -15.78 22.30
N TYR A 526 -16.09 -16.37 21.26
CA TYR A 526 -15.35 -17.06 20.22
C TYR A 526 -14.50 -16.09 19.39
N LEU A 527 -15.03 -14.92 19.01
CA LEU A 527 -14.25 -13.87 18.33
C LEU A 527 -13.08 -13.38 19.20
N GLU A 528 -13.28 -13.23 20.50
CA GLU A 528 -12.20 -12.89 21.44
C GLU A 528 -11.08 -13.95 21.43
N SER A 529 -11.45 -15.23 21.40
CA SER A 529 -10.48 -16.34 21.33
C SER A 529 -9.69 -16.32 20.02
N VAL A 530 -10.35 -15.96 18.91
CA VAL A 530 -9.68 -15.73 17.62
C VAL A 530 -8.74 -14.53 17.71
N ALA A 531 -9.20 -13.42 18.31
CA ALA A 531 -8.41 -12.21 18.47
C ALA A 531 -7.16 -12.44 19.32
N ASP A 532 -7.27 -13.21 20.40
CA ASP A 532 -6.12 -13.68 21.20
C ASP A 532 -5.12 -14.42 20.30
N ALA A 533 -5.58 -15.40 19.52
CA ALA A 533 -4.71 -16.16 18.63
C ALA A 533 -4.01 -15.26 17.59
N VAL A 534 -4.75 -14.33 16.97
CA VAL A 534 -4.21 -13.36 15.99
C VAL A 534 -3.17 -12.46 16.65
N LEU A 535 -3.48 -11.82 17.78
CA LEU A 535 -2.57 -10.91 18.48
C LEU A 535 -1.28 -11.62 18.88
N ASN A 536 -1.38 -12.80 19.50
CA ASN A 536 -0.22 -13.60 19.89
C ASN A 536 0.65 -13.96 18.69
N ARG A 537 0.04 -14.22 17.52
CA ARG A 537 0.79 -14.51 16.30
C ARG A 537 1.43 -13.27 15.68
N LEU A 538 0.78 -12.11 15.74
CA LEU A 538 1.37 -10.83 15.33
C LEU A 538 2.59 -10.48 16.18
N MET A 539 2.54 -10.72 17.49
CA MET A 539 3.66 -10.46 18.42
C MET A 539 4.77 -11.51 18.34
N ASN A 540 4.45 -12.74 17.89
CA ASN A 540 5.39 -13.85 17.80
C ASN A 540 5.20 -14.65 16.50
N PRO A 541 5.54 -14.09 15.32
CA PRO A 541 5.27 -14.72 14.03
C PRO A 541 5.93 -16.10 13.90
N LEU A 542 7.12 -16.26 14.49
CA LEU A 542 7.92 -17.48 14.42
C LEU A 542 7.60 -18.50 15.53
N GLY A 543 6.64 -18.22 16.43
CA GLY A 543 6.28 -19.13 17.52
C GLY A 543 7.44 -19.46 18.46
N ARG A 544 8.29 -18.46 18.77
CA ARG A 544 9.43 -18.61 19.68
C ARG A 544 8.94 -18.96 21.08
N PRO A 545 9.54 -19.95 21.76
CA PRO A 545 9.15 -20.31 23.12
C PRO A 545 9.52 -19.21 24.12
N GLY A 546 8.80 -19.14 25.25
CA GLY A 546 9.09 -18.22 26.35
C GLY A 546 8.52 -16.80 26.22
N ILE A 547 7.70 -16.54 25.20
CA ILE A 547 6.90 -15.31 25.09
C ILE A 547 5.56 -15.56 25.78
N ALA A 548 5.19 -14.69 26.74
CA ALA A 548 3.92 -14.80 27.45
C ALA A 548 2.74 -14.61 26.50
N THR A 549 1.70 -15.42 26.69
CA THR A 549 0.43 -15.24 25.99
C THR A 549 -0.24 -13.96 26.47
N VAL A 550 -0.75 -13.18 25.52
CA VAL A 550 -1.51 -11.94 25.79
C VAL A 550 -2.98 -12.11 25.40
N HIS A 551 -3.86 -11.30 25.98
CA HIS A 551 -5.29 -11.30 25.66
C HIS A 551 -5.67 -10.02 24.92
N ALA A 552 -6.37 -10.14 23.80
CA ALA A 552 -6.77 -9.03 22.95
C ALA A 552 -7.67 -8.02 23.66
N ARG A 553 -8.47 -8.46 24.64
CA ARG A 553 -9.28 -7.58 25.49
C ARG A 553 -8.46 -6.53 26.24
N ASP A 554 -7.21 -6.84 26.59
CA ASP A 554 -6.29 -5.90 27.27
C ASP A 554 -5.76 -4.83 26.31
N TYR A 555 -6.03 -4.97 25.01
CA TYR A 555 -5.62 -4.08 23.93
C TYR A 555 -6.82 -3.44 23.22
N MET A 556 -8.01 -3.51 23.81
CA MET A 556 -9.18 -2.75 23.34
C MET A 556 -8.98 -1.27 23.62
N THR A 557 -9.23 -0.42 22.63
CA THR A 557 -9.20 1.03 22.80
C THR A 557 -10.64 1.53 23.01
N ALA A 558 -10.95 2.03 24.21
CA ALA A 558 -12.19 2.78 24.42
C ALA A 558 -11.98 4.21 23.93
N TYR A 559 -12.47 4.55 22.74
CA TYR A 559 -12.47 5.93 22.26
C TYR A 559 -13.90 6.41 22.06
N THR A 560 -14.33 7.35 22.90
CA THR A 560 -15.47 8.20 22.60
C THR A 560 -14.96 9.30 21.67
N TYR A 561 -15.45 9.33 20.42
CA TYR A 561 -15.29 10.52 19.58
C TYR A 561 -15.78 11.72 20.40
N GLY A 562 -14.86 12.63 20.73
CA GLY A 562 -15.17 13.80 21.53
C GLY A 562 -16.31 14.57 20.87
N GLU A 563 -17.33 14.86 21.65
CA GLU A 563 -18.25 15.96 21.36
C GLU A 563 -17.43 17.26 21.34
N ASP A 564 -16.88 17.63 20.19
CA ASP A 564 -16.70 19.05 19.92
C ASP A 564 -18.11 19.63 19.76
N PRO A 565 -18.40 20.80 20.36
CA PRO A 565 -19.74 21.34 20.37
C PRO A 565 -20.15 21.60 18.92
N ILE A 566 -21.12 20.80 18.46
CA ILE A 566 -21.91 21.13 17.28
C ILE A 566 -22.41 22.54 17.52
N ASP A 567 -22.00 23.46 16.66
CA ASP A 567 -22.55 24.80 16.60
C ASP A 567 -24.07 24.65 16.47
N ASN A 568 -24.77 24.99 17.55
CA ASN A 568 -26.14 24.59 17.83
C ASN A 568 -27.14 25.50 17.12
N ASP A 569 -26.92 25.76 15.83
CA ASP A 569 -27.74 26.67 15.01
C ASP A 569 -28.42 25.99 13.82
N LEU A 570 -28.75 24.70 13.98
CA LEU A 570 -29.70 24.02 13.10
C LEU A 570 -30.68 23.18 13.92
N GLU A 571 -31.74 23.84 14.43
CA GLU A 571 -32.92 23.16 14.97
C GLU A 571 -33.55 22.20 13.93
N PRO A 572 -33.72 20.90 14.23
CA PRO A 572 -34.57 20.02 13.46
C PRO A 572 -36.02 20.14 13.97
N ASN A 573 -36.87 20.81 13.19
CA ASN A 573 -38.32 20.79 13.35
C ASN A 573 -38.88 19.38 13.07
N ILE A 574 -39.03 18.54 14.11
CA ILE A 574 -39.90 17.36 14.06
C ILE A 574 -40.71 17.29 15.35
N LYS A 575 -41.93 17.87 15.30
CA LYS A 575 -42.98 17.63 16.29
C LYS A 575 -43.51 16.21 16.12
N VAL A 576 -43.24 15.34 17.10
CA VAL A 576 -43.99 14.11 17.32
C VAL A 576 -45.24 14.48 18.12
N GLN A 577 -46.42 14.39 17.51
CA GLN A 577 -47.69 14.40 18.24
C GLN A 577 -47.97 13.00 18.81
N LYS A 578 -48.42 13.01 20.06
CA LYS A 578 -48.90 11.87 20.85
C LYS A 578 -50.19 11.26 20.28
#